data_AF-A0A522DXH7-F1
#
_entry.id   AF-A0A522DXH7-F1
#
_cell.length_a   1.000
_cell.length_b   1.000
_cell.length_c   1.000
_cell.angle_alpha   90.00
_cell.angle_beta   90.00
_cell.angle_gamma   90.00
#
_symmetry.space_group_name_H-M   'P 1'
#
loop_
_entity.id
_entity.type
_entity.pdbx_description
1 polymer ?
#
loop_
_entity_poly.entity_id
_entity_poly.type
_entity_poly.pdbx_seq_one_letter_code
_entity_poly.pdbx_strand_id
1 'polypeptide(L)'
;MSFLSLTSASNSNPSFHPASFTFSGGITTNHLGYTTLPTFLDNCFCNFIQNIIVSGAYKSLGTEKYIYLRHLIYSMENRTIKGYEMLANGNMPSSVSKETFLVPSQSSDKKYKVTIKNETSCSCPDFKFRNVECKHIISVKLWMKLREKISSQDTLGLENELIGKPACSYCKSMNIKKNGNRKTESGIKQRFVCLDCHKAFIEESEFSKIKANPKVITLCMDLYYKGLSLRDITDTLNQFFSIQLHHETVRRWVLKFSQQMSNYVDTLHPKLGDTWHIDEQAVDVGGKWHYNFNAIDSKTRFLISSKLTKKDVFGAWKFMNEIRDFTRSSPKEIITDGWRGYGMAVETFNKGKAHKAKHISIVGKRHRINNNMVERYHSTFRERDKVMRGFKAEKSAETLTEGFRTYYNFIRPHMSLEMTPAEKSGISLDLDRNRWLSLLRMSLENKV
;
A
#
# COMPACT_ATOMS: atom_id res chain seq x y z
N MET A 1 -58.13 12.14 15.89
CA MET A 1 -58.89 12.30 17.15
C MET A 1 -58.18 11.44 18.19
N SER A 2 -57.30 12.02 19.02
CA SER A 2 -57.60 12.67 20.31
C SER A 2 -57.18 11.70 21.43
N PHE A 3 -56.39 12.00 22.45
CA PHE A 3 -55.71 13.22 22.89
C PHE A 3 -54.62 12.80 23.91
N LEU A 4 -53.62 13.66 24.07
CA LEU A 4 -52.58 13.63 25.11
C LEU A 4 -53.17 13.69 26.53
N SER A 5 -52.47 13.10 27.50
CA SER A 5 -52.38 13.67 28.85
C SER A 5 -50.96 13.53 29.41
N LEU A 6 -50.37 14.68 29.74
CA LEU A 6 -49.16 14.87 30.51
C LEU A 6 -49.54 14.97 31.98
N THR A 7 -48.81 14.32 32.88
CA THR A 7 -48.49 14.88 34.20
C THR A 7 -47.10 14.40 34.64
N SER A 8 -46.33 15.38 35.08
CA SER A 8 -44.95 15.36 35.57
C SER A 8 -44.89 15.11 37.07
N ALA A 9 -43.84 14.43 37.57
CA ALA A 9 -42.89 15.00 38.56
C ALA A 9 -41.84 14.00 39.08
N SER A 10 -40.63 14.55 39.27
CA SER A 10 -39.58 14.21 40.26
C SER A 10 -38.52 13.12 39.96
N ASN A 11 -37.37 13.63 39.48
CA ASN A 11 -36.01 13.47 40.02
C ASN A 11 -35.56 12.13 40.64
N SER A 12 -34.62 11.45 39.95
CA SER A 12 -33.27 11.15 40.50
C SER A 12 -32.39 10.47 39.44
N ASN A 13 -31.34 11.18 39.00
CA ASN A 13 -30.22 10.62 38.22
C ASN A 13 -29.34 9.72 39.08
N PRO A 14 -28.84 8.60 38.55
CA PRO A 14 -27.54 8.07 38.94
C PRO A 14 -26.57 8.13 37.75
N SER A 15 -25.66 9.09 37.84
CA SER A 15 -24.45 9.23 37.03
C SER A 15 -23.47 8.07 37.31
N PHE A 16 -23.08 7.32 36.27
CA PHE A 16 -21.92 6.42 36.33
C PHE A 16 -20.67 7.14 35.81
N HIS A 17 -19.73 7.35 36.72
CA HIS A 17 -18.39 7.87 36.49
C HIS A 17 -17.49 6.86 35.78
N PRO A 18 -16.65 7.26 34.81
CA PRO A 18 -15.41 6.56 34.50
C PRO A 18 -14.34 6.95 35.53
N ALA A 19 -13.66 5.94 36.07
CA ALA A 19 -12.62 6.08 37.08
C ALA A 19 -11.45 6.97 36.60
N SER A 20 -11.17 7.99 37.38
CA SER A 20 -10.00 8.87 37.32
C SER A 20 -8.83 8.23 38.07
N PHE A 21 -7.70 8.07 37.39
CA PHE A 21 -6.38 8.09 38.03
C PHE A 21 -5.72 9.42 37.69
N THR A 22 -5.55 10.26 38.70
CA THR A 22 -4.86 11.55 38.67
C THR A 22 -3.35 11.36 38.59
N PHE A 23 -2.69 12.16 37.74
CA PHE A 23 -1.41 12.75 38.12
C PHE A 23 -1.47 14.26 37.88
N SER A 24 -1.14 14.97 38.95
CA SER A 24 -1.18 16.42 39.16
C SER A 24 -0.11 17.17 38.37
N GLY A 25 -0.45 18.37 37.91
CA GLY A 25 0.52 19.38 37.50
C GLY A 25 -0.04 20.36 36.47
N GLY A 26 -0.87 21.31 36.91
CA GLY A 26 -1.40 22.37 36.05
C GLY A 26 -0.35 23.43 35.69
N ILE A 27 -0.50 24.05 34.52
CA ILE A 27 -0.02 25.41 34.26
C ILE A 27 -1.12 26.16 33.49
N THR A 28 -1.37 27.36 34.00
CA THR A 28 -2.34 28.39 33.66
C THR A 28 -2.20 28.94 32.25
N THR A 29 -3.35 29.33 31.68
CA THR A 29 -3.49 30.14 30.46
C THR A 29 -2.82 31.51 30.60
N ASN A 30 -2.09 31.95 29.58
CA ASN A 30 -1.91 33.37 29.29
C ASN A 30 -2.07 33.62 27.79
N HIS A 31 -2.91 34.60 27.49
CA HIS A 31 -3.16 35.17 26.17
C HIS A 31 -1.88 35.74 25.56
N LEU A 32 -1.58 35.36 24.32
CA LEU A 32 -1.13 36.20 23.20
C LEU A 32 -0.89 35.28 22.00
N GLY A 33 -1.60 35.55 20.90
CA GLY A 33 -1.62 34.69 19.73
C GLY A 33 -0.29 34.69 18.97
N TYR A 34 0.37 33.53 18.94
CA TYR A 34 1.11 33.03 17.81
C TYR A 34 0.93 31.50 17.76
N THR A 35 0.47 31.00 16.63
CA THR A 35 0.20 29.59 16.33
C THR A 35 1.41 28.71 16.63
N THR A 36 1.30 27.87 17.65
CA THR A 36 2.24 26.78 17.95
C THR A 36 1.55 25.44 17.66
N LEU A 37 2.11 24.67 16.72
CA LEU A 37 2.32 23.21 16.72
C LEU A 37 2.64 22.72 15.28
N PRO A 38 3.42 21.62 15.10
CA PRO A 38 3.66 20.61 16.11
C PRO A 38 5.13 20.30 16.41
N THR A 39 5.51 20.61 17.66
CA THR A 39 6.66 20.09 18.42
C THR A 39 6.65 18.56 18.62
N PHE A 40 5.74 17.83 17.98
CA PHE A 40 5.63 16.37 18.05
C PHE A 40 6.48 15.67 16.98
N LEU A 41 6.68 16.29 15.81
CA LEU A 41 7.57 15.78 14.76
C LEU A 41 9.05 16.00 15.09
N ASP A 42 9.35 17.08 15.81
CA ASP A 42 10.71 17.41 16.26
C ASP A 42 11.24 16.39 17.27
N ASN A 43 10.40 15.88 18.17
CA ASN A 43 10.79 14.90 19.17
C ASN A 43 11.01 13.48 18.59
N CYS A 44 10.21 13.05 17.60
CA CYS A 44 10.41 11.74 16.97
C CYS A 44 11.68 11.72 16.09
N PHE A 45 12.00 12.82 15.41
CA PHE A 45 13.20 12.92 14.59
C PHE A 45 14.47 13.07 15.44
N CYS A 46 14.41 13.80 16.56
CA CYS A 46 15.49 13.86 17.56
C CYS A 46 15.78 12.47 18.13
N ASN A 47 14.76 11.68 18.49
CA ASN A 47 14.94 10.32 18.98
C ASN A 47 15.56 9.37 17.95
N PHE A 48 15.25 9.52 16.66
CA PHE A 48 15.83 8.70 15.59
C PHE A 48 17.33 8.99 15.41
N ILE A 49 17.72 10.27 15.42
CA ILE A 49 19.12 10.69 15.27
C ILE A 49 19.93 10.41 16.57
N GLN A 50 19.35 10.62 17.76
CA GLN A 50 19.98 10.25 19.04
C GLN A 50 20.23 8.75 19.15
N ASN A 51 19.29 7.91 18.69
CA ASN A 51 19.50 6.45 18.70
C ASN A 51 20.62 6.03 17.75
N ILE A 52 20.78 6.69 16.60
CA ILE A 52 21.82 6.36 15.61
C ILE A 52 23.20 6.90 16.01
N ILE A 53 23.30 8.04 16.70
CA ILE A 53 24.59 8.72 16.95
C ILE A 53 25.08 8.55 18.41
N VAL A 54 24.19 8.60 19.41
CA VAL A 54 24.57 8.75 20.83
C VAL A 54 24.51 7.43 21.61
N SER A 55 23.59 6.52 21.28
CA SER A 55 23.31 5.35 22.13
C SER A 55 24.22 4.13 21.89
N GLY A 56 25.00 4.10 20.81
CA GLY A 56 25.74 2.89 20.43
C GLY A 56 24.85 1.64 20.23
N ALA A 57 23.53 1.82 20.08
CA ALA A 57 22.57 0.73 19.89
C ALA A 57 22.53 0.26 18.44
N TYR A 58 23.68 -0.18 17.91
CA TYR A 58 23.77 -0.83 16.60
C TYR A 58 23.48 -2.34 16.65
N LYS A 59 23.10 -2.87 17.82
CA LYS A 59 22.88 -4.30 18.05
C LYS A 59 21.59 -4.87 17.43
N SER A 60 20.68 -4.03 16.92
CA SER A 60 19.41 -4.47 16.29
C SER A 60 19.45 -4.52 14.77
N LEU A 61 20.54 -4.09 14.13
CA LEU A 61 20.72 -4.14 12.69
C LEU A 61 21.46 -5.43 12.33
N GLY A 62 20.88 -6.25 11.44
CA GLY A 62 21.53 -7.45 10.90
C GLY A 62 22.97 -7.17 10.46
N THR A 63 23.85 -8.16 10.63
CA THR A 63 25.31 -8.07 10.52
C THR A 63 25.81 -7.36 9.25
N GLU A 64 25.14 -7.54 8.10
CA GLU A 64 25.51 -6.89 6.84
C GLU A 64 25.27 -5.36 6.86
N LYS A 65 24.14 -4.90 7.39
CA LYS A 65 23.83 -3.46 7.50
C LYS A 65 24.78 -2.78 8.48
N TYR A 66 25.19 -3.49 9.54
CA TYR A 66 26.17 -3.00 10.50
C TYR A 66 27.55 -2.77 9.86
N ILE A 67 28.04 -3.71 9.05
CA ILE A 67 29.33 -3.58 8.36
C ILE A 67 29.31 -2.41 7.38
N TYR A 68 28.21 -2.24 6.62
CA TYR A 68 28.06 -1.15 5.66
C TYR A 68 28.02 0.23 6.33
N LEU A 69 27.22 0.38 7.39
CA LEU A 69 27.13 1.63 8.17
C LEU A 69 28.47 1.96 8.84
N ARG A 70 29.16 0.96 9.38
CA ARG A 70 30.50 1.13 9.95
C ARG A 70 31.49 1.60 8.88
N HIS A 71 31.54 0.97 7.70
CA HIS A 71 32.41 1.39 6.61
C HIS A 71 32.13 2.83 6.14
N LEU A 72 30.85 3.21 6.05
CA LEU A 72 30.45 4.57 5.69
C LEU A 72 30.90 5.59 6.74
N ILE A 73 30.69 5.32 8.02
CA ILE A 73 31.09 6.22 9.11
C ILE A 73 32.63 6.35 9.17
N TYR A 74 33.38 5.25 9.01
CA TYR A 74 34.85 5.28 8.98
C TYR A 74 35.41 5.99 7.73
N SER A 75 34.64 6.14 6.66
CA SER A 75 35.04 6.88 5.45
C SER A 75 34.82 8.39 5.55
N MET A 76 34.09 8.87 6.57
CA MET A 76 33.77 10.29 6.73
C MET A 76 34.86 11.02 7.50
N GLU A 77 35.23 12.23 7.05
CA GLU A 77 36.14 13.07 7.81
C GLU A 77 35.56 13.41 9.20
N ASN A 78 36.42 13.41 10.22
CA ASN A 78 36.03 13.72 11.61
C ASN A 78 35.30 15.08 11.75
N ARG A 79 35.57 16.05 10.86
CA ARG A 79 34.91 17.36 10.86
C ARG A 79 33.47 17.28 10.42
N THR A 80 33.17 16.40 9.46
CA THR A 80 31.84 16.16 8.94
C THR A 80 30.97 15.52 10.01
N ILE A 81 31.48 14.49 10.68
CA ILE A 81 30.81 13.81 11.81
C ILE A 81 30.42 14.83 12.90
N LYS A 82 31.36 15.70 13.30
CA LYS A 82 31.08 16.76 14.27
C LYS A 82 30.03 17.75 13.78
N GLY A 83 30.00 18.07 12.48
CA GLY A 83 28.95 18.91 11.89
C GLY A 83 27.55 18.28 11.99
N TYR A 84 27.43 16.96 11.81
CA TYR A 84 26.16 16.23 12.01
C TYR A 84 25.73 16.23 13.47
N GLU A 85 26.67 15.95 14.36
CA GLU A 85 26.44 15.93 15.81
C GLU A 85 25.93 17.28 16.35
N MET A 86 26.41 18.40 15.80
CA MET A 86 25.90 19.73 16.13
C MET A 86 24.39 19.84 15.93
N LEU A 87 23.90 19.48 14.74
CA LEU A 87 22.47 19.58 14.44
C LEU A 87 21.66 18.57 15.26
N ALA A 88 22.18 17.36 15.45
CA ALA A 88 21.55 16.32 16.26
C ALA A 88 21.29 16.75 17.70
N ASN A 89 22.22 17.51 18.29
CA ASN A 89 22.15 17.99 19.67
C ASN A 89 21.39 19.34 19.80
N GLY A 90 20.65 19.76 18.77
CA GLY A 90 19.84 20.98 18.81
C GLY A 90 20.60 22.30 18.59
N ASN A 91 21.88 22.26 18.22
CA ASN A 91 22.68 23.44 17.91
C ASN A 91 22.40 23.95 16.48
N MET A 92 21.17 24.41 16.25
CA MET A 92 20.67 24.77 14.92
C MET A 92 21.18 26.14 14.44
N PRO A 93 21.64 26.25 13.18
CA PRO A 93 21.95 27.54 12.57
C PRO A 93 20.73 28.46 12.50
N SER A 94 20.93 29.73 12.83
CA SER A 94 19.93 30.79 12.68
C SER A 94 20.29 31.68 11.49
N SER A 95 19.39 31.83 10.52
CA SER A 95 19.63 32.70 9.34
C SER A 95 19.53 34.18 9.71
N VAL A 96 20.58 34.95 9.43
CA VAL A 96 20.60 36.42 9.56
C VAL A 96 20.32 37.08 8.20
N SER A 97 20.79 36.46 7.12
CA SER A 97 20.48 36.83 5.74
C SER A 97 20.47 35.57 4.86
N LYS A 98 20.22 35.71 3.55
CA LYS A 98 20.21 34.57 2.61
C LYS A 98 21.55 33.81 2.57
N GLU A 99 22.65 34.45 2.92
CA GLU A 99 24.02 33.91 2.77
C GLU A 99 24.81 33.90 4.08
N THR A 100 24.22 34.42 5.17
CA THR A 100 24.89 34.58 6.47
C THR A 100 24.09 33.92 7.59
N PHE A 101 24.76 33.07 8.36
CA PHE A 101 24.18 32.25 9.41
C PHE A 101 24.95 32.42 10.72
N LEU A 102 24.22 32.36 11.83
CA LEU A 102 24.77 32.28 13.18
C LEU A 102 24.66 30.84 13.67
N VAL A 103 25.80 30.24 13.98
CA VAL A 103 25.90 28.86 14.44
C VAL A 103 26.33 28.85 15.90
N PRO A 104 25.55 28.27 16.82
CA PRO A 104 25.96 28.13 18.22
C PRO A 104 27.15 27.16 18.35
N SER A 105 28.04 27.45 19.29
CA SER A 105 29.16 26.57 19.63
C SER A 105 28.67 25.38 20.46
N GLN A 106 29.25 24.19 20.24
CA GLN A 106 28.91 22.98 21.01
C GLN A 106 29.29 23.05 22.49
N SER A 107 30.27 23.89 22.84
CA SER A 107 30.93 23.88 24.16
C SER A 107 30.82 25.20 24.90
N SER A 108 30.09 26.18 24.36
CA SER A 108 30.01 27.53 24.92
C SER A 108 28.81 28.27 24.37
N ASP A 109 28.32 29.30 25.07
CA ASP A 109 27.23 30.16 24.57
C ASP A 109 27.62 31.10 23.42
N LYS A 110 28.87 31.04 22.94
CA LYS A 110 29.34 31.82 21.80
C LYS A 110 28.66 31.36 20.50
N LYS A 111 28.29 32.31 19.66
CA LYS A 111 27.76 32.08 18.30
C LYS A 111 28.80 32.52 17.27
N TYR A 112 29.02 31.69 16.26
CA TYR A 112 29.93 31.97 15.16
C TYR A 112 29.14 32.39 13.92
N LYS A 113 29.55 33.50 13.32
CA LYS A 113 29.11 33.94 12.00
C LYS A 113 29.74 33.07 10.92
N VAL A 114 28.91 32.49 10.06
CA VAL A 114 29.27 31.70 8.88
C VAL A 114 28.68 32.39 7.65
N THR A 115 29.51 32.61 6.63
CA THR A 115 29.08 33.19 5.35
C THR A 115 29.35 32.19 4.24
N ILE A 116 28.32 31.85 3.47
CA ILE A 116 28.42 30.93 2.32
C ILE A 116 28.15 31.75 1.05
N LYS A 117 29.23 32.25 0.44
CA LYS A 117 29.25 32.89 -0.90
C LYS A 117 30.12 32.04 -1.84
N ASN A 118 30.64 32.62 -2.92
CA ASN A 118 31.67 32.00 -3.78
C ASN A 118 32.87 31.49 -2.97
N GLU A 119 33.17 32.14 -1.85
CA GLU A 119 34.13 31.67 -0.84
C GLU A 119 33.40 31.49 0.50
N THR A 120 33.54 30.31 1.10
CA THR A 120 32.97 30.01 2.42
C THR A 120 33.88 30.53 3.51
N SER A 121 33.35 31.30 4.45
CA SER A 121 34.12 31.80 5.60
C SER A 121 33.40 31.55 6.92
N CYS A 122 34.18 31.33 7.97
CA CYS A 122 33.67 31.20 9.33
C CYS A 122 34.52 32.00 10.31
N SER A 123 33.86 32.67 11.25
CA SER A 123 34.51 33.42 12.33
C SER A 123 35.12 32.54 13.43
N CYS A 124 34.97 31.22 13.37
CA CYS A 124 35.50 30.32 14.39
C CYS A 124 37.03 30.23 14.34
N PRO A 125 37.70 29.96 15.49
CA PRO A 125 39.15 29.80 15.53
C PRO A 125 39.67 28.71 14.57
N ASP A 126 38.95 27.59 14.47
CA ASP A 126 39.34 26.45 13.63
C ASP A 126 39.48 26.85 12.15
N PHE A 127 38.57 27.68 11.64
CA PHE A 127 38.64 28.22 10.28
C PHE A 127 39.76 29.26 10.14
N LYS A 128 39.91 30.17 11.11
CA LYS A 128 40.95 31.21 11.08
C LYS A 128 42.37 30.65 11.07
N PHE A 129 42.63 29.57 11.81
CA PHE A 129 43.97 28.98 11.92
C PHE A 129 44.30 28.00 10.81
N ARG A 130 43.31 27.25 10.31
CA ARG A 130 43.56 26.14 9.38
C ARG A 130 43.12 26.42 7.95
N ASN A 131 42.30 27.45 7.74
CA ASN A 131 41.71 27.80 6.44
C ASN A 131 41.03 26.63 5.71
N VAL A 132 40.44 25.69 6.47
CA VAL A 132 39.69 24.53 5.95
C VAL A 132 38.25 24.57 6.44
N GLU A 133 37.36 23.85 5.77
CA GLU A 133 35.95 23.76 6.16
C GLU A 133 35.79 23.24 7.60
N CYS A 134 35.46 24.15 8.50
CA CYS A 134 35.18 23.82 9.88
C CYS A 134 33.81 23.14 10.04
N LYS A 135 33.60 22.48 11.18
CA LYS A 135 32.30 21.87 11.54
C LYS A 135 31.11 22.82 11.43
N HIS A 136 31.30 24.13 11.68
CA HIS A 136 30.25 25.13 11.57
C HIS A 136 29.82 25.35 10.11
N ILE A 137 30.77 25.40 9.16
CA ILE A 137 30.46 25.51 7.73
C ILE A 137 29.69 24.27 7.26
N ILE A 138 30.15 23.08 7.68
CA ILE A 138 29.50 21.81 7.34
C ILE A 138 28.07 21.76 7.90
N SER A 139 27.88 22.18 9.15
CA SER A 139 26.55 22.21 9.79
C SER A 139 25.57 23.12 9.05
N VAL A 140 26.02 24.27 8.54
CA VAL A 140 25.18 25.20 7.77
C VAL A 140 24.87 24.62 6.39
N LYS A 141 25.85 24.08 5.67
CA LYS A 141 25.62 23.41 4.38
C LYS A 141 24.60 22.28 4.50
N LEU A 142 24.71 21.48 5.57
CA LEU A 142 23.79 20.40 5.86
C LEU A 142 22.39 20.93 6.23
N TRP A 143 22.31 21.94 7.08
CA TRP A 143 21.05 22.59 7.46
C TRP A 143 20.34 23.20 6.25
N MET A 144 21.06 23.87 5.34
CA MET A 144 20.49 24.38 4.09
C MET A 144 19.96 23.25 3.21
N LYS A 145 20.74 22.18 3.00
CA LYS A 145 20.29 21.00 2.24
C LYS A 145 19.06 20.33 2.85
N LEU A 146 18.98 20.24 4.19
CA LEU A 146 17.82 19.72 4.89
C LEU A 146 16.61 20.63 4.69
N ARG A 147 16.78 21.95 4.81
CA ARG A 147 15.70 22.92 4.65
C ARG A 147 15.20 22.99 3.22
N GLU A 148 16.07 22.88 2.23
CA GLU A 148 15.73 22.75 0.81
C GLU A 148 14.97 21.45 0.54
N LYS A 149 15.40 20.32 1.12
CA LYS A 149 14.64 19.06 1.04
C LYS A 149 13.26 19.18 1.68
N ILE A 150 13.16 19.78 2.86
CA ILE A 150 11.86 19.98 3.56
C ILE A 150 10.97 20.95 2.78
N SER A 151 11.52 22.04 2.24
CA SER A 151 10.80 23.04 1.44
C SER A 151 10.35 22.53 0.08
N SER A 152 11.07 21.56 -0.50
CA SER A 152 10.72 20.89 -1.77
C SER A 152 9.90 19.62 -1.57
N GLN A 153 9.73 19.18 -0.31
CA GLN A 153 8.86 18.09 0.06
C GLN A 153 7.48 18.65 0.37
N ASP A 154 6.64 18.62 -0.66
CA ASP A 154 5.21 18.46 -0.49
C ASP A 154 4.95 17.38 0.58
N THR A 155 4.15 17.71 1.58
CA THR A 155 4.11 17.12 2.94
C THR A 155 3.81 15.61 3.05
N LEU A 156 3.71 14.89 1.93
CA LEU A 156 3.44 13.46 1.88
C LEU A 156 4.46 12.64 1.07
N GLY A 157 5.42 13.27 0.36
CA GLY A 157 6.44 12.56 -0.42
C GLY A 157 5.89 11.68 -1.56
N LEU A 158 4.57 11.69 -1.80
CA LEU A 158 3.90 10.85 -2.78
C LEU A 158 4.28 11.25 -4.22
N GLU A 159 4.47 12.54 -4.51
CA GLU A 159 4.94 12.98 -5.83
C GLU A 159 6.33 12.44 -6.17
N ASN A 160 7.32 12.49 -5.27
CA ASN A 160 8.66 12.00 -5.58
C ASN A 160 8.72 10.46 -5.70
N GLU A 161 7.87 9.74 -4.97
CA GLU A 161 7.74 8.29 -5.10
C GLU A 161 6.95 7.85 -6.34
N LEU A 162 5.95 8.62 -6.79
CA LEU A 162 5.09 8.32 -7.94
C LEU A 162 5.62 8.90 -9.26
N ILE A 163 6.42 9.96 -9.22
CA ILE A 163 7.01 10.62 -10.40
C ILE A 163 8.47 10.16 -10.60
N GLY A 164 9.09 9.52 -9.61
CA GLY A 164 10.34 8.78 -9.76
C GLY A 164 11.43 9.58 -10.46
N LYS A 165 12.10 10.51 -9.76
CA LYS A 165 13.31 11.12 -10.33
C LYS A 165 14.35 9.99 -10.54
N PRO A 166 14.86 9.79 -11.77
CA PRO A 166 15.73 8.66 -12.04
C PRO A 166 17.06 8.81 -11.28
N ALA A 167 17.46 7.77 -10.56
CA ALA A 167 18.79 7.69 -9.98
C ALA A 167 19.72 6.91 -10.90
N CYS A 168 21.02 7.22 -10.87
CA CYS A 168 22.00 6.47 -11.63
C CYS A 168 22.00 4.98 -11.23
N SER A 169 21.83 4.08 -12.21
CA SER A 169 21.88 2.62 -11.97
C SER A 169 23.21 2.13 -11.40
N TYR A 170 24.30 2.90 -11.57
CA TYR A 170 25.64 2.50 -11.15
C TYR A 170 26.05 3.07 -9.79
N CYS A 171 25.87 4.39 -9.58
CA CYS A 171 26.33 5.07 -8.36
C CYS A 171 25.19 5.62 -7.50
N LYS A 172 23.93 5.37 -7.87
CA LYS A 172 22.71 5.85 -7.17
C LYS A 172 22.60 7.37 -7.02
N SER A 173 23.45 8.14 -7.70
CA SER A 173 23.38 9.61 -7.70
C SER A 173 22.13 10.11 -8.42
N MET A 174 21.55 11.19 -7.88
CA MET A 174 20.44 11.94 -8.47
C MET A 174 20.93 13.03 -9.45
N ASN A 175 22.24 13.21 -9.59
CA ASN A 175 22.84 14.20 -10.47
C ASN A 175 22.93 13.64 -11.90
N ILE A 176 21.84 13.79 -12.66
CA ILE A 176 21.63 13.15 -13.95
C ILE A 176 21.16 14.13 -15.02
N LYS A 177 21.65 13.94 -16.25
CA LYS A 177 21.27 14.72 -17.44
C LYS A 177 20.58 13.83 -18.48
N LYS A 178 19.50 14.32 -19.08
CA LYS A 178 18.85 13.66 -20.22
C LYS A 178 19.80 13.62 -21.43
N ASN A 179 19.99 12.45 -22.02
CA ASN A 179 20.90 12.20 -23.14
C ASN A 179 20.21 11.44 -24.29
N GLY A 180 19.19 12.07 -24.88
CA GLY A 180 18.43 11.50 -25.99
C GLY A 180 17.63 10.26 -25.62
N ASN A 181 17.16 9.54 -26.62
CA ASN A 181 16.24 8.41 -26.44
C ASN A 181 16.83 7.13 -27.03
N ARG A 182 16.55 5.98 -26.41
CA ARG A 182 16.92 4.65 -26.91
C ARG A 182 15.66 3.84 -27.20
N LYS A 183 15.58 3.25 -28.40
CA LYS A 183 14.56 2.25 -28.70
C LYS A 183 14.91 0.96 -27.95
N THR A 184 13.98 0.49 -27.14
CA THR A 184 14.01 -0.80 -26.44
C THR A 184 12.80 -1.62 -26.86
N GLU A 185 12.77 -2.92 -26.55
CA GLU A 185 11.59 -3.78 -26.78
C GLU A 185 10.30 -3.22 -26.15
N SER A 186 10.45 -2.41 -25.10
CA SER A 186 9.34 -1.85 -24.33
C SER A 186 8.88 -0.47 -24.83
N GLY A 187 9.54 0.05 -25.87
CA GLY A 187 9.31 1.35 -26.46
C GLY A 187 10.52 2.26 -26.41
N ILE A 188 10.29 3.52 -26.78
CA ILE A 188 11.31 4.59 -26.73
C ILE A 188 11.48 4.99 -25.27
N LYS A 189 12.65 4.72 -24.68
CA LYS A 189 12.99 5.12 -23.30
C LYS A 189 13.97 6.29 -23.32
N GLN A 190 13.80 7.20 -22.35
CA GLN A 190 14.74 8.29 -22.10
C GLN A 190 16.07 7.69 -21.63
N ARG A 191 17.16 8.06 -22.29
CA ARG A 191 18.51 7.75 -21.85
C ARG A 191 19.01 8.88 -20.96
N PHE A 192 19.71 8.52 -19.89
CA PHE A 192 20.31 9.44 -18.94
C PHE A 192 21.82 9.25 -18.91
N VAL A 193 22.54 10.31 -18.54
CA VAL A 193 23.96 10.27 -18.19
C VAL A 193 24.08 10.79 -16.76
N CYS A 194 24.74 10.04 -15.91
CA CYS A 194 25.08 10.51 -14.58
C CYS A 194 26.26 11.49 -14.67
N LEU A 195 26.15 12.64 -14.02
CA LEU A 195 27.22 13.64 -13.99
C LEU A 195 28.33 13.29 -12.98
N ASP A 196 28.06 12.39 -12.03
CA ASP A 196 29.04 12.00 -11.02
C ASP A 196 29.90 10.81 -11.47
N CYS A 197 29.32 9.81 -12.15
CA CYS A 197 30.08 8.65 -12.64
C CYS A 197 30.24 8.63 -14.17
N HIS A 198 29.71 9.63 -14.89
CA HIS A 198 29.75 9.77 -16.34
C HIS A 198 29.18 8.60 -17.15
N LYS A 199 28.60 7.59 -16.50
CA LYS A 199 27.98 6.46 -17.18
C LYS A 199 26.60 6.82 -17.72
N ALA A 200 26.37 6.45 -18.97
CA ALA A 200 25.05 6.47 -19.56
C ALA A 200 24.26 5.25 -19.11
N PHE A 201 23.01 5.47 -18.71
CA PHE A 201 22.10 4.41 -18.31
C PHE A 201 20.69 4.70 -18.85
N ILE A 202 19.87 3.65 -18.90
CA ILE A 202 18.43 3.79 -19.01
C ILE A 202 17.89 3.45 -17.63
N GLU A 203 16.84 4.14 -17.20
CA GLU A 203 16.10 3.68 -16.04
C GLU A 203 15.46 2.34 -16.39
N GLU A 204 16.13 1.26 -15.96
CA GLU A 204 15.55 -0.06 -15.91
C GLU A 204 14.56 -0.03 -14.76
N SER A 205 13.33 0.36 -15.06
CA SER A 205 12.21 -0.02 -14.22
C SER A 205 12.25 -1.55 -14.10
N GLU A 206 12.11 -2.08 -12.88
CA GLU A 206 11.90 -3.52 -12.60
C GLU A 206 10.79 -4.12 -13.49
N PHE A 207 9.97 -3.25 -14.06
CA PHE A 207 8.90 -3.49 -15.00
C PHE A 207 9.31 -3.05 -16.39
N SER A 208 10.38 -3.62 -16.93
CA SER A 208 11.01 -3.16 -18.17
C SER A 208 9.99 -2.98 -19.31
N LYS A 209 8.99 -3.88 -19.37
CA LYS A 209 7.89 -3.98 -20.36
C LYS A 209 6.66 -3.10 -20.10
N ILE A 210 6.64 -2.32 -19.01
CA ILE A 210 5.55 -1.41 -18.66
C ILE A 210 6.00 0.04 -18.92
N LYS A 211 5.21 0.79 -19.69
CA LYS A 211 5.53 2.18 -20.07
C LYS A 211 5.25 3.22 -18.99
N ALA A 212 4.47 2.87 -17.96
CA ALA A 212 4.04 3.77 -16.90
C ALA A 212 4.58 3.34 -15.54
N ASN A 213 4.58 4.27 -14.57
CA ASN A 213 5.04 3.98 -13.22
C ASN A 213 4.17 2.86 -12.60
N PRO A 214 4.76 1.73 -12.20
CA PRO A 214 4.07 0.61 -11.56
C PRO A 214 3.29 1.01 -10.31
N LYS A 215 3.80 1.97 -9.52
CA LYS A 215 3.09 2.47 -8.34
C LYS A 215 1.78 3.16 -8.73
N VAL A 216 1.78 3.99 -9.78
CA VAL A 216 0.57 4.63 -10.31
C VAL A 216 -0.42 3.59 -10.81
N ILE A 217 0.06 2.56 -11.52
CA ILE A 217 -0.78 1.44 -11.96
C ILE A 217 -1.42 0.73 -10.76
N THR A 218 -0.63 0.37 -9.75
CA THR A 218 -1.12 -0.36 -8.57
C THR A 218 -2.09 0.48 -7.75
N LEU A 219 -1.89 1.80 -7.69
CA LEU A 219 -2.83 2.74 -7.08
C LEU A 219 -4.16 2.79 -7.86
N CYS A 220 -4.11 2.88 -9.20
CA CYS A 220 -5.29 2.79 -10.03
C CYS A 220 -6.08 1.50 -9.78
N MET A 221 -5.38 0.36 -9.67
CA MET A 221 -6.01 -0.93 -9.38
C MET A 221 -6.64 -0.96 -7.99
N ASP A 222 -5.94 -0.46 -6.97
CA ASP A 222 -6.46 -0.39 -5.60
C ASP A 222 -7.74 0.44 -5.52
N LEU A 223 -7.73 1.65 -6.08
CA LEU A 223 -8.90 2.52 -6.11
C LEU A 223 -10.05 1.89 -6.92
N TYR A 224 -9.74 1.24 -8.04
CA TYR A 224 -10.74 0.54 -8.85
C TYR A 224 -11.44 -0.57 -8.07
N TYR A 225 -10.69 -1.42 -7.37
CA TYR A 225 -11.24 -2.55 -6.62
C TYR A 225 -11.89 -2.15 -5.29
N LYS A 226 -11.55 -0.98 -4.76
CA LYS A 226 -12.26 -0.33 -3.64
C LYS A 226 -13.56 0.35 -4.03
N GLY A 227 -13.91 0.36 -5.32
CA GLY A 227 -15.22 0.80 -5.79
C GLY A 227 -15.27 2.20 -6.37
N LEU A 228 -14.14 2.84 -6.71
CA LEU A 228 -14.19 4.09 -7.47
C LEU A 228 -14.49 3.83 -8.95
N SER A 229 -15.22 4.76 -9.58
CA SER A 229 -15.39 4.72 -11.03
C SER A 229 -14.10 5.11 -11.75
N LEU A 230 -13.97 4.73 -13.03
CA LEU A 230 -12.77 5.07 -13.81
C LEU A 230 -12.53 6.59 -13.90
N ARG A 231 -13.60 7.40 -13.86
CA ARG A 231 -13.51 8.86 -13.90
C ARG A 231 -13.07 9.43 -12.55
N ASP A 232 -13.60 8.89 -11.45
CA ASP A 232 -13.21 9.30 -10.10
C ASP A 232 -11.73 8.99 -9.84
N ILE A 233 -11.23 7.87 -10.38
CA ILE A 233 -9.80 7.52 -10.30
C ILE A 233 -8.97 8.56 -11.04
N THR A 234 -9.33 8.91 -12.28
CA THR A 234 -8.57 9.92 -13.04
C THR A 234 -8.63 11.29 -12.40
N ASP A 235 -9.76 11.65 -11.81
CA ASP A 235 -9.94 12.90 -11.08
C ASP A 235 -9.08 12.93 -9.80
N THR A 236 -9.12 11.86 -9.00
CA THR A 236 -8.26 11.69 -7.81
C THR A 236 -6.78 11.83 -8.17
N LEU A 237 -6.35 11.19 -9.27
CA LEU A 237 -4.95 11.26 -9.69
C LEU A 237 -4.54 12.65 -10.16
N ASN A 238 -5.46 13.37 -10.81
CA ASN A 238 -5.21 14.73 -11.25
C ASN A 238 -5.18 15.71 -10.06
N GLN A 239 -6.11 15.58 -9.10
CA GLN A 239 -6.23 16.48 -7.95
C GLN A 239 -5.09 16.35 -6.95
N PHE A 240 -4.68 15.12 -6.62
CA PHE A 240 -3.71 14.88 -5.54
C PHE A 240 -2.27 14.67 -6.03
N PHE A 241 -2.08 14.33 -7.30
CA PHE A 241 -0.75 14.01 -7.84
C PHE A 241 -0.41 14.75 -9.13
N SER A 242 -1.27 15.66 -9.60
CA SER A 242 -1.09 16.37 -10.88
C SER A 242 -0.93 15.43 -12.10
N ILE A 243 -1.43 14.20 -12.01
CA ILE A 243 -1.31 13.18 -13.06
C ILE A 243 -2.56 13.19 -13.93
N GLN A 244 -2.43 13.71 -15.14
CA GLN A 244 -3.50 13.68 -16.14
C GLN A 244 -3.52 12.33 -16.87
N LEU A 245 -4.59 11.56 -16.67
CA LEU A 245 -4.81 10.29 -17.35
C LEU A 245 -6.20 10.23 -17.96
N HIS A 246 -6.29 9.63 -19.14
CA HIS A 246 -7.57 9.28 -19.73
C HIS A 246 -8.14 8.03 -19.04
N HIS A 247 -9.44 8.00 -18.74
CA HIS A 247 -10.11 6.90 -18.04
C HIS A 247 -9.95 5.54 -18.74
N GLU A 248 -9.86 5.53 -20.07
CA GLU A 248 -9.59 4.31 -20.85
C GLU A 248 -8.17 3.74 -20.59
N THR A 249 -7.20 4.58 -20.25
CA THR A 249 -5.86 4.11 -19.85
C THR A 249 -5.95 3.31 -18.56
N VAL A 250 -6.71 3.82 -17.56
CA VAL A 250 -6.98 3.12 -16.30
C VAL A 250 -7.69 1.78 -16.58
N ARG A 251 -8.73 1.79 -17.42
CA ARG A 251 -9.46 0.57 -17.80
C ARG A 251 -8.54 -0.50 -18.39
N ARG A 252 -7.69 -0.11 -19.34
CA ARG A 252 -6.73 -1.03 -19.99
C ARG A 252 -5.73 -1.61 -18.99
N TRP A 253 -5.24 -0.81 -18.04
CA TRP A 253 -4.36 -1.29 -16.98
C TRP A 253 -5.05 -2.29 -16.07
N VAL A 254 -6.25 -1.96 -15.57
CA VAL A 254 -7.02 -2.86 -14.72
C VAL A 254 -7.23 -4.20 -15.43
N LEU A 255 -7.76 -4.21 -16.66
CA LEU A 255 -7.98 -5.47 -17.39
C LEU A 255 -6.69 -6.27 -17.59
N LYS A 256 -5.62 -5.62 -18.06
CA LYS A 256 -4.35 -6.28 -18.36
C LYS A 256 -3.73 -6.91 -17.11
N PHE A 257 -3.61 -6.13 -16.04
CA PHE A 257 -2.90 -6.56 -14.85
C PHE A 257 -3.75 -7.44 -13.93
N SER A 258 -5.07 -7.30 -13.96
CA SER A 258 -5.96 -8.26 -13.32
C SER A 258 -5.82 -9.63 -13.96
N GLN A 259 -5.80 -9.75 -15.30
CA GLN A 259 -5.56 -11.04 -15.94
C GLN A 259 -4.18 -11.59 -15.58
N GLN A 260 -3.13 -10.76 -15.64
CA GLN A 260 -1.77 -11.17 -15.31
C GLN A 260 -1.67 -11.73 -13.89
N MET A 261 -2.23 -11.03 -12.90
CA MET A 261 -2.18 -11.46 -11.51
C MET A 261 -3.11 -12.65 -11.23
N SER A 262 -4.29 -12.71 -11.86
CA SER A 262 -5.20 -13.85 -11.76
C SER A 262 -4.52 -15.15 -12.22
N ASN A 263 -3.86 -15.13 -13.38
CA ASN A 263 -3.12 -16.28 -13.90
C ASN A 263 -2.02 -16.73 -12.92
N TYR A 264 -1.33 -15.79 -12.29
CA TYR A 264 -0.31 -16.10 -11.29
C TYR A 264 -0.93 -16.73 -10.03
N VAL A 265 -1.99 -16.12 -9.46
CA VAL A 265 -2.59 -16.65 -8.23
C VAL A 265 -3.29 -17.99 -8.43
N ASP A 266 -3.71 -18.32 -9.66
CA ASP A 266 -4.23 -19.65 -9.99
C ASP A 266 -3.18 -20.76 -9.93
N THR A 267 -1.89 -20.42 -9.93
CA THR A 267 -0.81 -21.40 -9.66
C THR A 267 -0.66 -21.69 -8.16
N LEU A 268 -1.21 -20.83 -7.30
CA LEU A 268 -1.09 -20.94 -5.86
C LEU A 268 -2.19 -21.84 -5.30
N HIS A 269 -1.78 -22.84 -4.52
CA HIS A 269 -2.70 -23.86 -4.01
C HIS A 269 -2.98 -23.62 -2.51
N PRO A 270 -4.19 -23.14 -2.14
CA PRO A 270 -4.55 -22.89 -0.76
C PRO A 270 -4.80 -24.19 0.03
N LYS A 271 -4.55 -24.17 1.34
CA LYS A 271 -5.04 -25.21 2.28
C LYS A 271 -6.47 -24.88 2.69
N LEU A 272 -7.42 -25.54 2.05
CA LEU A 272 -8.86 -25.35 2.29
C LEU A 272 -9.36 -26.23 3.45
N GLY A 273 -10.49 -25.84 4.03
CA GLY A 273 -11.18 -26.61 5.06
C GLY A 273 -12.17 -27.63 4.49
N ASP A 274 -12.93 -28.24 5.40
CA ASP A 274 -13.82 -29.37 5.12
C ASP A 274 -15.21 -28.97 4.63
N THR A 275 -15.56 -27.68 4.65
CA THR A 275 -16.92 -27.20 4.35
C THR A 275 -16.86 -26.03 3.38
N TRP A 276 -17.48 -26.20 2.21
CA TRP A 276 -17.53 -25.16 1.18
C TRP A 276 -18.97 -24.68 0.96
N HIS A 277 -19.12 -23.37 0.78
CA HIS A 277 -20.39 -22.73 0.47
C HIS A 277 -20.40 -22.31 -0.99
N ILE A 278 -21.45 -22.68 -1.71
CA ILE A 278 -21.63 -22.35 -3.11
C ILE A 278 -22.95 -21.61 -3.28
N ASP A 279 -22.91 -20.52 -4.02
CA ASP A 279 -24.09 -19.75 -4.39
C ASP A 279 -23.83 -18.94 -5.66
N GLU A 280 -24.90 -18.49 -6.29
CA GLU A 280 -24.85 -17.67 -7.49
C GLU A 280 -25.45 -16.28 -7.25
N GLN A 281 -24.88 -15.28 -7.90
CA GLN A 281 -25.45 -13.94 -7.95
C GLN A 281 -25.70 -13.52 -9.39
N ALA A 282 -26.86 -12.93 -9.67
CA ALA A 282 -27.18 -12.37 -10.97
C ALA A 282 -26.33 -11.12 -11.24
N VAL A 283 -25.74 -11.05 -12.42
CA VAL A 283 -24.88 -9.95 -12.89
C VAL A 283 -25.35 -9.52 -14.28
N ASP A 284 -25.50 -8.22 -14.50
CA ASP A 284 -25.84 -7.67 -15.81
C ASP A 284 -24.58 -7.48 -16.66
N VAL A 285 -24.57 -8.12 -17.83
CA VAL A 285 -23.51 -8.00 -18.83
C VAL A 285 -24.13 -7.65 -20.18
N GLY A 286 -23.90 -6.42 -20.63
CA GLY A 286 -24.36 -5.93 -21.92
C GLY A 286 -25.89 -5.87 -22.03
N GLY A 287 -26.61 -5.72 -20.92
CA GLY A 287 -28.07 -5.74 -20.87
C GLY A 287 -28.67 -7.15 -20.80
N LYS A 288 -27.85 -8.19 -20.57
CA LYS A 288 -28.28 -9.58 -20.40
C LYS A 288 -27.90 -10.06 -19.01
N TRP A 289 -28.80 -10.81 -18.39
CA TRP A 289 -28.54 -11.43 -17.10
C TRP A 289 -27.68 -12.68 -17.24
N HIS A 290 -26.51 -12.64 -16.61
CA HIS A 290 -25.62 -13.77 -16.36
C HIS A 290 -25.61 -14.08 -14.86
N TYR A 291 -24.96 -15.18 -14.49
CA TYR A 291 -24.83 -15.59 -13.09
C TYR A 291 -23.37 -15.84 -12.78
N ASN A 292 -22.88 -15.16 -11.74
CA ASN A 292 -21.56 -15.39 -11.20
C ASN A 292 -21.66 -16.43 -10.07
N PHE A 293 -21.21 -17.65 -10.33
CA PHE A 293 -21.15 -18.73 -9.36
C PHE A 293 -19.90 -18.57 -8.50
N ASN A 294 -20.06 -18.64 -7.18
CA ASN A 294 -19.00 -18.39 -6.21
C ASN A 294 -18.90 -19.56 -5.25
N ALA A 295 -17.67 -19.99 -4.96
CA ALA A 295 -17.39 -21.04 -3.98
C ALA A 295 -16.42 -20.50 -2.93
N ILE A 296 -16.83 -20.51 -1.67
CA ILE A 296 -16.03 -19.98 -0.56
C ILE A 296 -15.80 -21.06 0.50
N ASP A 297 -14.58 -21.12 1.00
CA ASP A 297 -14.21 -22.00 2.10
C ASP A 297 -14.68 -21.47 3.46
N SER A 298 -15.35 -22.31 4.24
CA SER A 298 -15.96 -21.95 5.52
C SER A 298 -14.96 -21.60 6.61
N LYS A 299 -13.68 -22.01 6.53
CA LYS A 299 -12.71 -21.78 7.60
C LYS A 299 -11.82 -20.58 7.30
N THR A 300 -11.33 -20.52 6.08
CA THR A 300 -10.35 -19.53 5.62
C THR A 300 -10.98 -18.33 4.95
N ARG A 301 -12.29 -18.39 4.62
CA ARG A 301 -12.98 -17.41 3.78
C ARG A 301 -12.37 -17.27 2.39
N PHE A 302 -11.51 -18.20 1.97
CA PHE A 302 -10.87 -18.13 0.66
C PHE A 302 -11.93 -18.36 -0.42
N LEU A 303 -12.01 -17.44 -1.38
CA LEU A 303 -12.86 -17.58 -2.56
C LEU A 303 -12.16 -18.51 -3.55
N ILE A 304 -12.60 -19.76 -3.60
CA ILE A 304 -12.00 -20.85 -4.36
C ILE A 304 -12.13 -20.58 -5.87
N SER A 305 -13.34 -20.28 -6.33
CA SER A 305 -13.64 -19.90 -7.72
C SER A 305 -14.77 -18.86 -7.75
N SER A 306 -14.75 -18.03 -8.78
CA SER A 306 -15.77 -17.03 -9.12
C SER A 306 -15.94 -17.03 -10.63
N LYS A 307 -17.00 -17.68 -11.12
CA LYS A 307 -17.20 -17.94 -12.55
C LYS A 307 -18.49 -17.35 -13.07
N LEU A 308 -18.35 -16.49 -14.07
CA LEU A 308 -19.49 -15.98 -14.83
C LEU A 308 -19.96 -17.01 -15.86
N THR A 309 -21.22 -17.42 -15.78
CA THR A 309 -21.83 -18.36 -16.72
C THR A 309 -23.37 -18.19 -16.73
N LYS A 310 -24.09 -19.01 -17.49
CA LYS A 310 -25.56 -19.07 -17.45
C LYS A 310 -26.02 -19.87 -16.23
N LYS A 311 -27.20 -19.55 -15.68
CA LYS A 311 -27.84 -20.37 -14.64
C LYS A 311 -28.56 -21.56 -15.25
N ASP A 312 -27.76 -22.53 -15.66
CA ASP A 312 -28.21 -23.82 -16.14
C ASP A 312 -27.29 -24.93 -15.58
N VAL A 313 -27.73 -26.18 -15.72
CA VAL A 313 -27.01 -27.35 -15.21
C VAL A 313 -25.60 -27.43 -15.82
N PHE A 314 -25.43 -27.01 -17.07
CA PHE A 314 -24.15 -27.01 -17.75
C PHE A 314 -23.17 -25.97 -17.16
N GLY A 315 -23.66 -24.79 -16.81
CA GLY A 315 -22.90 -23.74 -16.14
C GLY A 315 -22.44 -24.19 -14.75
N ALA A 316 -23.34 -24.79 -13.96
CA ALA A 316 -23.00 -25.37 -12.67
C ALA A 316 -21.99 -26.52 -12.81
N TRP A 317 -22.16 -27.39 -13.81
CA TRP A 317 -21.22 -28.46 -14.14
C TRP A 317 -19.82 -27.92 -14.47
N LYS A 318 -19.74 -26.88 -15.31
CA LYS A 318 -18.47 -26.23 -15.69
C LYS A 318 -17.78 -25.62 -14.47
N PHE A 319 -18.54 -24.94 -13.62
CA PHE A 319 -18.05 -24.36 -12.37
C PHE A 319 -17.52 -25.42 -11.40
N MET A 320 -18.25 -26.52 -11.21
CA MET A 320 -17.81 -27.60 -10.33
C MET A 320 -16.56 -28.33 -10.84
N ASN A 321 -16.41 -28.49 -12.16
CA ASN A 321 -15.17 -29.01 -12.74
C ASN A 321 -14.00 -28.06 -12.54
N GLU A 322 -14.20 -26.75 -12.71
CA GLU A 322 -13.15 -25.75 -12.45
C GLU A 322 -12.64 -25.83 -11.01
N ILE A 323 -13.55 -25.92 -10.03
CA ILE A 323 -13.18 -26.12 -8.62
C ILE A 323 -12.44 -27.44 -8.44
N ARG A 324 -12.91 -28.52 -9.06
CA ARG A 324 -12.28 -29.83 -8.97
C ARG A 324 -10.85 -29.82 -9.50
N ASP A 325 -10.62 -29.14 -10.61
CA ASP A 325 -9.31 -29.12 -11.27
C ASP A 325 -8.33 -28.19 -10.53
N PHE A 326 -8.83 -27.10 -9.92
CA PHE A 326 -8.03 -26.20 -9.09
C PHE A 326 -7.68 -26.79 -7.71
N THR A 327 -8.57 -27.58 -7.12
CA THR A 327 -8.41 -28.08 -5.74
C THR A 327 -7.83 -29.49 -5.68
N ARG A 328 -6.77 -29.67 -4.88
CA ARG A 328 -6.16 -31.01 -4.65
C ARG A 328 -6.90 -31.82 -3.58
N SER A 329 -7.77 -31.19 -2.81
CA SER A 329 -8.51 -31.78 -1.70
C SER A 329 -10.01 -31.73 -1.94
N SER A 330 -10.73 -32.65 -1.32
CA SER A 330 -12.20 -32.68 -1.36
C SER A 330 -12.76 -32.30 0.00
N PRO A 331 -13.76 -31.42 0.07
CA PRO A 331 -14.42 -31.09 1.32
C PRO A 331 -15.24 -32.29 1.79
N LYS A 332 -15.56 -32.32 3.08
CA LYS A 332 -16.56 -33.25 3.62
C LYS A 332 -17.97 -32.81 3.23
N GLU A 333 -18.22 -31.50 3.16
CA GLU A 333 -19.55 -30.95 2.92
C GLU A 333 -19.53 -29.80 1.90
N ILE A 334 -20.50 -29.81 0.99
CA ILE A 334 -20.78 -28.71 0.06
C ILE A 334 -22.20 -28.22 0.36
N ILE A 335 -22.31 -26.96 0.74
CA ILE A 335 -23.56 -26.30 1.11
C ILE A 335 -23.98 -25.41 -0.05
N THR A 336 -25.23 -25.56 -0.50
CA THR A 336 -25.80 -24.75 -1.59
C THR A 336 -27.20 -24.26 -1.23
N ASP A 337 -27.70 -23.30 -1.99
CA ASP A 337 -29.13 -22.95 -1.95
C ASP A 337 -30.01 -24.09 -2.51
N GLY A 338 -31.32 -23.89 -2.45
CA GLY A 338 -32.37 -24.82 -2.87
C GLY A 338 -32.50 -25.09 -4.37
N TRP A 339 -31.62 -24.54 -5.21
CA TRP A 339 -31.72 -24.74 -6.66
C TRP A 339 -31.37 -26.18 -7.04
N ARG A 340 -32.33 -26.88 -7.68
CA ARG A 340 -32.24 -28.31 -8.02
C ARG A 340 -31.03 -28.69 -8.89
N GLY A 341 -30.49 -27.73 -9.65
CA GLY A 341 -29.31 -27.96 -10.50
C GLY A 341 -28.04 -28.34 -9.73
N TYR A 342 -27.94 -27.95 -8.45
CA TYR A 342 -26.75 -28.23 -7.64
C TYR A 342 -26.55 -29.71 -7.34
N GLY A 343 -27.62 -30.51 -7.21
CA GLY A 343 -27.50 -31.94 -6.92
C GLY A 343 -26.67 -32.67 -7.97
N MET A 344 -27.00 -32.47 -9.25
CA MET A 344 -26.23 -33.05 -10.37
C MET A 344 -24.81 -32.48 -10.48
N ALA A 345 -24.63 -31.19 -10.17
CA ALA A 345 -23.32 -30.55 -10.22
C ALA A 345 -22.37 -31.11 -9.13
N VAL A 346 -22.88 -31.35 -7.92
CA VAL A 346 -22.10 -31.94 -6.82
C VAL A 346 -21.82 -33.42 -7.07
N GLU A 347 -22.76 -34.16 -7.65
CA GLU A 347 -22.50 -35.55 -8.08
C GLU A 347 -21.36 -35.62 -9.10
N THR A 348 -21.35 -34.69 -10.07
CA THR A 348 -20.24 -34.55 -11.03
C THR A 348 -18.91 -34.28 -10.34
N PHE A 349 -18.88 -33.36 -9.37
CA PHE A 349 -17.68 -33.05 -8.59
C PHE A 349 -17.12 -34.28 -7.86
N ASN A 350 -18.02 -35.11 -7.32
CA ASN A 350 -17.70 -36.33 -6.57
C ASN A 350 -17.26 -37.51 -7.44
N LYS A 351 -17.44 -37.43 -8.76
CA LYS A 351 -17.10 -38.52 -9.67
C LYS A 351 -15.59 -38.79 -9.66
N GLY A 352 -15.21 -40.05 -9.38
CA GLY A 352 -13.81 -40.48 -9.33
C GLY A 352 -13.05 -40.10 -8.06
N LYS A 353 -13.70 -39.50 -7.06
CA LYS A 353 -13.06 -39.14 -5.78
C LYS A 353 -13.14 -40.28 -4.76
N ALA A 354 -12.04 -40.52 -4.04
CA ALA A 354 -12.00 -41.49 -2.95
C ALA A 354 -12.95 -41.13 -1.80
N HIS A 355 -13.05 -39.84 -1.47
CA HIS A 355 -14.01 -39.31 -0.51
C HIS A 355 -14.98 -38.36 -1.21
N LYS A 356 -16.27 -38.68 -1.12
CA LYS A 356 -17.35 -37.88 -1.70
C LYS A 356 -17.79 -36.81 -0.71
N ALA A 357 -17.90 -35.58 -1.18
CA ALA A 357 -18.48 -34.49 -0.41
C ALA A 357 -19.99 -34.70 -0.28
N LYS A 358 -20.52 -34.57 0.94
CA LYS A 358 -21.96 -34.58 1.20
C LYS A 358 -22.57 -33.27 0.69
N HIS A 359 -23.59 -33.36 -0.15
CA HIS A 359 -24.36 -32.20 -0.57
C HIS A 359 -25.41 -31.84 0.50
N ILE A 360 -25.43 -30.58 0.92
CA ILE A 360 -26.42 -30.02 1.85
C ILE A 360 -27.11 -28.86 1.12
N SER A 361 -28.36 -29.08 0.70
CA SER A 361 -29.19 -28.03 0.09
C SER A 361 -30.06 -27.36 1.16
N ILE A 362 -30.04 -26.02 1.21
CA ILE A 362 -30.80 -25.23 2.16
C ILE A 362 -32.23 -25.03 1.61
N VAL A 363 -33.10 -26.05 1.73
CA VAL A 363 -34.52 -25.94 1.38
C VAL A 363 -35.37 -26.04 2.65
N GLY A 364 -35.97 -24.92 3.08
CA GLY A 364 -37.01 -24.89 4.11
C GLY A 364 -36.53 -24.77 5.57
N LYS A 365 -37.08 -23.77 6.26
CA LYS A 365 -37.08 -23.44 7.71
C LYS A 365 -36.13 -24.20 8.67
N ARG A 366 -35.25 -23.42 9.33
CA ARG A 366 -34.46 -23.73 10.55
C ARG A 366 -33.37 -24.79 10.43
N HIS A 367 -32.66 -24.87 9.30
CA HIS A 367 -31.35 -25.53 9.32
C HIS A 367 -30.38 -24.72 10.19
N ARG A 368 -29.63 -25.39 11.09
CA ARG A 368 -28.52 -24.78 11.86
C ARG A 368 -27.43 -24.19 10.97
N ILE A 369 -27.40 -24.60 9.71
CA ILE A 369 -26.41 -24.26 8.69
C ILE A 369 -27.03 -23.21 7.76
N ASN A 370 -26.37 -22.05 7.61
CA ASN A 370 -26.81 -20.94 6.76
C ASN A 370 -25.78 -20.63 5.68
N ASN A 371 -26.20 -19.92 4.62
CA ASN A 371 -25.32 -19.50 3.53
C ASN A 371 -24.77 -18.07 3.69
N ASN A 372 -24.83 -17.52 4.91
CA ASN A 372 -24.54 -16.11 5.16
C ASN A 372 -23.12 -15.70 4.73
N MET A 373 -22.17 -16.65 4.67
CA MET A 373 -20.80 -16.34 4.26
C MET A 373 -20.68 -15.96 2.79
N VAL A 374 -21.29 -16.74 1.89
CA VAL A 374 -21.25 -16.42 0.46
C VAL A 374 -22.14 -15.23 0.14
N GLU A 375 -23.27 -15.06 0.85
CA GLU A 375 -24.11 -13.85 0.76
C GLU A 375 -23.36 -12.57 1.18
N ARG A 376 -22.51 -12.65 2.21
CA ARG A 376 -21.66 -11.53 2.63
C ARG A 376 -20.59 -11.21 1.58
N TYR A 377 -20.04 -12.23 0.92
CA TYR A 377 -19.19 -12.01 -0.25
C TYR A 377 -19.96 -11.34 -1.39
N HIS A 378 -21.18 -11.81 -1.72
CA HIS A 378 -22.02 -11.19 -2.75
C HIS A 378 -22.26 -9.70 -2.48
N SER A 379 -22.49 -9.33 -1.22
CA SER A 379 -22.63 -7.91 -0.83
C SER A 379 -21.36 -7.12 -1.13
N THR A 380 -20.19 -7.68 -0.85
CA THR A 380 -18.89 -7.06 -1.13
C THR A 380 -18.65 -6.92 -2.64
N PHE A 381 -19.02 -7.92 -3.44
CA PHE A 381 -18.94 -7.84 -4.91
C PHE A 381 -19.95 -6.82 -5.47
N ARG A 382 -21.16 -6.74 -4.90
CA ARG A 382 -22.22 -5.81 -5.33
C ARG A 382 -21.85 -4.35 -5.16
N GLU A 383 -21.06 -3.99 -4.14
CA GLU A 383 -20.49 -2.65 -4.01
C GLU A 383 -19.68 -2.25 -5.25
N ARG A 384 -18.97 -3.21 -5.85
CA ARG A 384 -18.21 -3.00 -7.08
C ARG A 384 -19.09 -3.02 -8.33
N ASP A 385 -19.93 -4.02 -8.47
CA ASP A 385 -20.79 -4.24 -9.64
C ASP A 385 -21.72 -3.04 -9.89
N LYS A 386 -22.34 -2.51 -8.83
CA LYS A 386 -23.24 -1.35 -8.91
C LYS A 386 -22.55 -0.09 -9.45
N VAL A 387 -21.30 0.17 -9.05
CA VAL A 387 -20.56 1.36 -9.51
C VAL A 387 -20.28 1.28 -11.01
N MET A 388 -20.11 0.09 -11.59
CA MET A 388 -19.91 -0.06 -13.04
C MET A 388 -21.18 0.15 -13.87
N ARG A 389 -22.37 0.11 -13.24
CA ARG A 389 -23.67 0.06 -13.92
C ARG A 389 -23.73 -1.11 -14.90
N GLY A 390 -23.27 -2.28 -14.45
CA GLY A 390 -23.17 -3.49 -15.24
C GLY A 390 -21.91 -3.56 -16.11
N PHE A 391 -21.55 -4.77 -16.52
CA PHE A 391 -20.43 -4.97 -17.43
C PHE A 391 -20.87 -4.76 -18.88
N LYS A 392 -19.99 -4.27 -19.75
CA LYS A 392 -20.34 -4.05 -21.17
C LYS A 392 -20.12 -5.27 -22.07
N ALA A 393 -19.23 -6.18 -21.68
CA ALA A 393 -18.84 -7.33 -22.48
C ALA A 393 -18.44 -8.51 -21.58
N GLU A 394 -18.80 -9.72 -21.99
CA GLU A 394 -18.55 -10.97 -21.24
C GLU A 394 -17.08 -11.16 -20.89
N LYS A 395 -16.18 -11.07 -21.88
CA LYS A 395 -14.73 -11.23 -21.64
C LYS A 395 -14.17 -10.24 -20.63
N SER A 396 -14.64 -8.98 -20.66
CA SER A 396 -14.21 -7.99 -19.65
C SER A 396 -14.80 -8.32 -18.28
N ALA A 397 -16.04 -8.81 -18.22
CA ALA A 397 -16.69 -9.21 -16.98
C ALA A 397 -15.97 -10.39 -16.31
N GLU A 398 -15.56 -11.40 -17.09
CA GLU A 398 -14.76 -12.54 -16.64
C GLU A 398 -13.44 -12.08 -16.02
N THR A 399 -12.62 -11.33 -16.77
CA THR A 399 -11.32 -10.82 -16.28
C THR A 399 -11.48 -9.96 -15.01
N LEU A 400 -12.51 -9.13 -14.94
CA LEU A 400 -12.75 -8.28 -13.77
C LEU A 400 -13.25 -9.07 -12.56
N THR A 401 -14.04 -10.12 -12.78
CA THR A 401 -14.50 -11.04 -11.74
C THR A 401 -13.32 -11.83 -11.16
N GLU A 402 -12.45 -12.37 -12.02
CA GLU A 402 -11.21 -13.02 -11.59
C GLU A 402 -10.30 -12.04 -10.84
N GLY A 403 -10.13 -10.82 -11.36
CA GLY A 403 -9.36 -9.78 -10.67
C GLY A 403 -9.97 -9.36 -9.33
N PHE A 404 -11.30 -9.40 -9.19
CA PHE A 404 -11.96 -9.17 -7.91
C PHE A 404 -11.71 -10.31 -6.93
N ARG A 405 -11.68 -11.57 -7.39
CA ARG A 405 -11.25 -12.71 -6.56
C ARG A 405 -9.82 -12.51 -6.08
N THR A 406 -8.91 -12.05 -6.95
CA THR A 406 -7.52 -11.73 -6.58
C THR A 406 -7.47 -10.64 -5.52
N TYR A 407 -8.20 -9.54 -5.70
CA TYR A 407 -8.32 -8.49 -4.70
C TYR A 407 -8.86 -9.00 -3.36
N TYR A 408 -9.96 -9.76 -3.38
CA TYR A 408 -10.61 -10.29 -2.18
C TYR A 408 -9.71 -11.24 -1.41
N ASN A 409 -9.02 -12.16 -2.09
CA ASN A 409 -8.20 -13.19 -1.44
C ASN A 409 -6.83 -12.68 -0.97
N PHE A 410 -6.16 -11.81 -1.74
CA PHE A 410 -4.74 -11.50 -1.52
C PHE A 410 -4.46 -10.08 -1.05
N ILE A 411 -5.36 -9.13 -1.31
CA ILE A 411 -5.13 -7.71 -1.03
C ILE A 411 -5.98 -7.23 0.13
N ARG A 412 -7.28 -7.55 0.11
CA ARG A 412 -8.25 -7.05 1.08
C ARG A 412 -8.14 -7.81 2.41
N PRO A 413 -7.87 -7.15 3.54
CA PRO A 413 -7.97 -7.80 4.85
C PRO A 413 -9.43 -8.18 5.11
N HIS A 414 -9.66 -9.40 5.59
CA HIS A 414 -11.00 -9.86 5.89
C HIS A 414 -11.41 -9.43 7.30
N MET A 415 -12.55 -8.73 7.43
CA MET A 415 -13.01 -8.14 8.70
C MET A 415 -13.06 -9.14 9.86
N SER A 416 -13.33 -10.43 9.59
CA SER A 416 -13.42 -11.47 10.62
C SER A 416 -12.13 -12.27 10.86
N LEU A 417 -11.07 -12.05 10.07
CA LEU A 417 -9.84 -12.86 10.14
C LEU A 417 -8.60 -12.04 10.55
N GLU A 418 -8.70 -10.71 10.59
CA GLU A 418 -7.57 -9.78 10.82
C GLU A 418 -6.42 -9.88 9.80
N MET A 419 -6.53 -10.79 8.84
CA MET A 419 -5.60 -11.07 7.74
C MET A 419 -6.39 -11.34 6.45
N THR A 420 -5.68 -11.53 5.35
CA THR A 420 -6.30 -11.88 4.07
C THR A 420 -6.73 -13.35 4.02
N PRO A 421 -7.76 -13.71 3.25
CA PRO A 421 -8.14 -15.12 3.09
C PRO A 421 -7.00 -16.02 2.59
N ALA A 422 -6.10 -15.51 1.74
CA ALA A 422 -4.93 -16.25 1.26
C ALA A 422 -3.93 -16.57 2.39
N GLU A 423 -3.63 -15.59 3.26
CA GLU A 423 -2.77 -15.83 4.42
C GLU A 423 -3.40 -16.87 5.35
N LYS A 424 -4.71 -16.79 5.57
CA LYS A 424 -5.44 -17.74 6.42
C LYS A 424 -5.43 -19.16 5.84
N SER A 425 -5.42 -19.30 4.51
CA SER A 425 -5.31 -20.59 3.83
C SER A 425 -3.88 -21.11 3.70
N GLY A 426 -2.91 -20.43 4.35
CA GLY A 426 -1.51 -20.87 4.40
C GLY A 426 -0.68 -20.47 3.18
N ILE A 427 -1.20 -19.57 2.33
CA ILE A 427 -0.41 -18.93 1.28
C ILE A 427 0.28 -17.72 1.90
N SER A 428 1.56 -17.89 2.25
CA SER A 428 2.40 -16.81 2.76
C SER A 428 3.21 -16.20 1.62
N LEU A 429 2.68 -15.13 1.03
CA LEU A 429 3.45 -14.25 0.13
C LEU A 429 4.03 -13.12 0.98
N ASP A 430 5.34 -12.87 0.90
CA ASP A 430 6.01 -11.76 1.58
C ASP A 430 5.67 -10.44 0.86
N LEU A 431 4.42 -10.00 1.01
CA LEU A 431 3.89 -8.81 0.37
C LEU A 431 4.24 -7.59 1.20
N ASP A 432 4.90 -6.62 0.58
CA ASP A 432 5.20 -5.33 1.18
C ASP A 432 3.90 -4.55 1.51
N ARG A 433 4.07 -3.37 2.12
CA ARG A 433 2.96 -2.42 2.39
C ARG A 433 2.06 -2.18 1.17
N ASN A 434 2.64 -2.07 -0.03
CA ASN A 434 1.87 -2.03 -1.28
C ASN A 434 1.73 -3.46 -1.84
N ARG A 435 0.73 -4.18 -1.33
CA ARG A 435 0.45 -5.58 -1.69
C ARG A 435 0.24 -5.77 -3.21
N TRP A 436 -0.40 -4.81 -3.87
CA TRP A 436 -0.60 -4.83 -5.32
C TRP A 436 0.72 -4.80 -6.08
N LEU A 437 1.67 -3.96 -5.65
CA LEU A 437 2.96 -3.84 -6.32
C LEU A 437 3.78 -5.12 -6.17
N SER A 438 3.86 -5.68 -4.97
CA SER A 438 4.57 -6.94 -4.73
C SER A 438 3.93 -8.08 -5.52
N LEU A 439 2.60 -8.20 -5.51
CA LEU A 439 1.90 -9.23 -6.30
C LEU A 439 2.12 -9.06 -7.80
N LEU A 440 2.11 -7.82 -8.30
CA LEU A 440 2.40 -7.52 -9.70
C LEU A 440 3.83 -7.93 -10.08
N ARG A 441 4.83 -7.63 -9.23
CA ARG A 441 6.23 -8.08 -9.46
C ARG A 441 6.30 -9.59 -9.59
N MET A 442 5.75 -10.31 -8.61
CA MET A 442 5.74 -11.78 -8.61
C MET A 442 5.05 -12.35 -9.85
N SER A 443 3.94 -11.75 -10.29
CA SER A 443 3.21 -12.17 -11.48
C SER A 443 3.97 -11.94 -12.80
N LEU A 444 4.89 -10.97 -12.84
CA LEU A 444 5.67 -10.65 -14.03
C LEU A 444 6.94 -11.49 -14.14
N GLU A 445 7.50 -11.90 -13.00
CA GLU A 445 8.62 -12.84 -12.91
C GLU A 445 8.16 -14.27 -13.26
N ASN A 446 7.02 -14.69 -12.73
CA ASN A 446 6.44 -16.02 -12.94
C ASN A 446 5.45 -16.01 -14.09
N LYS A 447 5.91 -15.69 -15.32
CA LYS A 447 5.05 -15.80 -16.49
C LYS A 447 4.63 -17.25 -16.71
N VAL A 448 3.37 -17.52 -16.40
CA VAL A 448 2.64 -18.75 -16.76
C VAL A 448 2.23 -18.70 -18.22
#